data_AF-A0A524ITG4-F1
#
_entry.id   AF-A0A524ITG4-F1
#
_cell.length_a   1.000
_cell.length_b   1.000
_cell.length_c   1.000
_cell.angle_alpha   90.00
_cell.angle_beta   90.00
_cell.angle_gamma   90.00
#
_symmetry.space_group_name_H-M   'P 1'
#
loop_
_entity.id
_entity.type
_entity.pdbx_description
1 polymer ?
#
loop_
_entity_poly.entity_id
_entity_poly.type
_entity_poly.pdbx_seq_one_letter_code
_entity_poly.pdbx_strand_id
1 'polypeptide(L)'
;MPPQLIRQKVMEGVSKGVRGDRLERAIEEYARRLVAARSLLGSSARPEVLDAAAQATEHGVPPNRIRDFASANQDPRSTVVGLRVIGELRDAGIPTDPAVRAVQSALDRGLGGERLLALSAAVRRRVRQGESPADALREMAGAGRAGVRNAPNGDQDRAAPPRTRQRVQPRNRPPASDRRNRG
;
A
#
# COMPACT_ATOMS: atom_id res chain seq x y z
N MET A 1 -6.37 -8.63 -25.40
CA MET A 1 -5.15 -8.52 -24.56
C MET A 1 -4.58 -7.11 -24.69
N PRO A 2 -4.18 -6.42 -23.61
CA PRO A 2 -3.62 -5.06 -23.70
C PRO A 2 -2.18 -5.08 -24.28
N PRO A 3 -1.93 -4.58 -25.51
CA PRO A 3 -0.62 -4.68 -26.15
C PRO A 3 0.50 -3.93 -25.41
N GLN A 4 0.15 -2.87 -24.68
CA GLN A 4 1.11 -2.10 -23.88
C GLN A 4 1.75 -2.93 -22.75
N LEU A 5 1.01 -3.88 -22.15
CA LEU A 5 1.54 -4.74 -21.09
C LEU A 5 2.58 -5.72 -21.61
N ILE A 6 2.36 -6.28 -22.81
CA ILE A 6 3.34 -7.14 -23.47
C ILE A 6 4.62 -6.36 -23.76
N ARG A 7 4.50 -5.17 -24.34
CA ARG A 7 5.66 -4.31 -24.62
C ARG A 7 6.45 -4.02 -23.35
N GLN A 8 5.77 -3.65 -22.26
CA GLN A 8 6.41 -3.40 -20.98
C GLN A 8 7.14 -4.64 -20.46
N LYS A 9 6.54 -5.82 -20.56
CA LYS A 9 7.16 -7.08 -20.13
C LYS A 9 8.38 -7.46 -20.96
N VAL A 10 8.34 -7.23 -22.28
CA VAL A 10 9.49 -7.42 -23.17
C VAL A 10 10.65 -6.51 -22.75
N MET A 11 10.38 -5.22 -22.56
CA MET A 11 11.40 -4.24 -22.14
C MET A 11 11.99 -4.56 -20.76
N GLU A 12 11.17 -5.07 -19.83
CA GLU A 12 11.61 -5.55 -18.52
C GLU A 12 12.59 -6.73 -18.69
N GLY A 13 12.24 -7.72 -19.52
CA GLY A 13 13.07 -8.89 -19.77
C GLY A 13 14.40 -8.56 -20.45
N VAL A 14 14.38 -7.67 -21.45
CA VAL A 14 15.60 -7.18 -22.13
C VAL A 14 16.50 -6.46 -21.13
N SER A 15 15.94 -5.56 -20.31
CA SER A 15 16.70 -4.83 -19.28
C SER A 15 17.33 -5.75 -18.23
N LYS A 16 16.72 -6.91 -17.96
CA LYS A 16 17.23 -7.94 -17.05
C LYS A 16 18.26 -8.88 -17.69
N GLY A 17 18.58 -8.69 -18.97
CA GLY A 17 19.51 -9.56 -19.70
C GLY A 17 18.98 -10.99 -19.90
N VAL A 18 17.65 -11.17 -19.93
CA VAL A 18 17.04 -12.48 -20.18
C VAL A 18 17.37 -12.92 -21.60
N ARG A 19 17.89 -14.15 -21.75
CA ARG A 19 18.21 -14.74 -23.07
C ARG A 19 16.95 -14.84 -23.94
N GLY A 20 17.10 -14.66 -25.25
CA GLY A 20 15.97 -14.55 -26.19
C GLY A 20 14.97 -15.70 -26.13
N ASP A 21 15.44 -16.95 -26.05
CA ASP A 21 14.62 -18.16 -25.92
C ASP A 21 13.82 -18.21 -24.62
N ARG A 22 14.42 -17.76 -23.51
CA ARG A 22 13.74 -17.66 -22.22
C ARG A 22 12.76 -16.50 -22.19
N LEU A 23 13.10 -15.39 -22.85
CA LEU A 23 12.26 -14.22 -22.94
C LEU A 23 10.97 -14.54 -23.70
N GLU A 24 11.08 -15.17 -24.87
CA GLU A 24 9.92 -15.56 -25.69
C GLU A 24 8.94 -16.43 -24.89
N ARG A 25 9.43 -17.51 -24.25
CA ARG A 25 8.60 -18.38 -23.41
C ARG A 25 7.93 -17.61 -22.27
N ALA A 26 8.66 -16.72 -21.60
CA ALA A 26 8.10 -15.91 -20.52
C ALA A 26 6.99 -14.95 -21.02
N ILE A 27 7.17 -14.37 -22.21
CA ILE A 27 6.18 -13.49 -22.83
C ILE A 27 4.93 -14.25 -23.25
N GLU A 28 5.07 -15.44 -23.84
CA GLU A 28 3.93 -16.29 -24.18
C GLU A 28 3.12 -16.71 -22.95
N GLU A 29 3.80 -17.14 -21.89
CA GLU A 29 3.15 -17.49 -20.63
C GLU A 29 2.43 -16.28 -20.02
N TYR A 30 3.06 -15.12 -20.04
CA TYR A 30 2.46 -13.88 -19.56
C TYR A 30 1.23 -13.49 -20.39
N ALA A 31 1.28 -13.62 -21.72
CA ALA A 31 0.14 -13.38 -22.60
C ALA A 31 -1.03 -14.34 -22.29
N ARG A 32 -0.75 -15.64 -22.06
CA ARG A 32 -1.75 -16.62 -21.63
C ARG A 32 -2.40 -16.23 -20.30
N ARG A 33 -1.60 -15.81 -19.32
CA ARG A 33 -2.11 -15.33 -18.01
C ARG A 33 -2.98 -14.08 -18.15
N LEU A 34 -2.63 -13.13 -19.03
CA LEU A 34 -3.46 -11.95 -19.30
C LEU A 34 -4.81 -12.30 -19.93
N VAL A 35 -4.84 -13.28 -20.84
CA VAL A 35 -6.10 -13.79 -21.44
C VAL A 35 -6.95 -14.49 -20.38
N ALA A 36 -6.35 -15.30 -19.51
CA ALA A 36 -7.03 -15.94 -18.40
C ALA A 36 -7.59 -14.91 -17.41
N ALA A 37 -6.81 -13.90 -17.03
CA ALA A 37 -7.23 -12.80 -16.16
C ALA A 37 -8.40 -12.00 -16.77
N ARG A 38 -8.37 -11.73 -18.07
CA ARG A 38 -9.46 -11.06 -18.79
C ARG A 38 -10.74 -11.89 -18.79
N SER A 39 -10.62 -13.20 -18.97
CA SER A 39 -11.77 -14.12 -18.92
C SER A 39 -12.35 -14.23 -17.51
N LEU A 40 -11.49 -14.16 -16.49
CA LEU A 40 -11.85 -14.24 -15.08
C LEU A 40 -12.53 -12.97 -14.56
N LEU A 41 -12.01 -11.80 -14.91
CA LEU A 41 -12.41 -10.50 -14.36
C LEU A 41 -13.38 -9.72 -15.27
N GLY A 42 -13.63 -10.23 -16.47
CA GLY A 42 -14.55 -9.63 -17.44
C GLY A 42 -13.90 -8.61 -18.38
N SER A 43 -14.65 -8.24 -19.42
CA SER A 43 -14.21 -7.37 -20.52
C SER A 43 -13.90 -5.94 -20.09
N SER A 44 -14.54 -5.45 -19.02
CA SER A 44 -14.37 -4.09 -18.49
C SER A 44 -13.20 -3.94 -17.53
N ALA A 45 -12.54 -5.03 -17.10
CA ALA A 45 -11.43 -4.94 -16.16
C ALA A 45 -10.28 -4.08 -16.69
N ARG A 46 -9.77 -3.20 -15.82
CA ARG A 46 -8.70 -2.25 -16.19
C ARG A 46 -7.38 -2.98 -16.46
N PRO A 47 -6.53 -2.47 -17.38
CA PRO A 47 -5.26 -3.12 -17.71
C PRO A 47 -4.37 -3.40 -16.49
N GLU A 48 -4.31 -2.49 -15.52
CA GLU A 48 -3.46 -2.63 -14.33
C GLU A 48 -3.95 -3.76 -13.42
N VAL A 49 -5.27 -3.92 -13.32
CA VAL A 49 -5.90 -5.01 -12.55
C VAL A 49 -5.65 -6.36 -13.22
N LEU A 50 -5.68 -6.41 -14.56
CA LEU A 50 -5.32 -7.61 -15.31
C LEU A 50 -3.86 -8.03 -15.09
N ASP A 51 -2.93 -7.07 -15.11
CA ASP A 51 -1.52 -7.33 -14.85
C ASP A 51 -1.33 -7.90 -13.43
N ALA A 52 -1.94 -7.27 -12.42
CA ALA A 52 -1.88 -7.75 -11.04
C ALA A 52 -2.48 -9.17 -10.87
N ALA A 53 -3.58 -9.46 -11.56
CA ALA A 53 -4.18 -10.79 -11.55
C ALA A 53 -3.31 -11.85 -12.27
N ALA A 54 -2.68 -11.48 -13.39
CA ALA A 54 -1.75 -12.35 -14.10
C ALA A 54 -0.52 -12.68 -13.23
N GLN A 55 0.04 -11.69 -12.55
CA GLN A 55 1.15 -11.88 -11.60
C GLN A 55 0.73 -12.72 -10.39
N ALA A 56 -0.43 -12.45 -9.79
CA ALA A 56 -0.95 -13.28 -8.70
C ALA A 56 -1.11 -14.75 -9.12
N THR A 57 -1.56 -15.00 -10.36
CA THR A 57 -1.65 -16.35 -10.93
C THR A 57 -0.27 -17.00 -11.10
N GLU A 58 0.73 -16.24 -11.56
CA GLU A 58 2.13 -16.69 -11.64
C GLU A 58 2.68 -17.09 -10.28
N HIS A 59 2.34 -16.33 -9.24
CA HIS A 59 2.62 -16.65 -7.83
C HIS A 59 1.74 -17.76 -7.27
N GLY A 60 0.91 -18.43 -8.08
CA GLY A 60 0.11 -19.58 -7.69
C GLY A 60 -1.11 -19.26 -6.82
N VAL A 61 -1.64 -18.04 -6.88
CA VAL A 61 -2.94 -17.69 -6.29
C VAL A 61 -4.06 -18.30 -7.17
N PRO A 62 -4.99 -19.09 -6.60
CA PRO A 62 -6.09 -19.69 -7.36
C PRO A 62 -7.01 -18.66 -8.03
N PRO A 63 -7.51 -18.90 -9.25
CA PRO A 63 -8.37 -17.97 -9.99
C PRO A 63 -9.64 -17.55 -9.23
N ASN A 64 -10.30 -18.47 -8.52
CA ASN A 64 -11.48 -18.14 -7.72
C ASN A 64 -11.13 -17.10 -6.64
N ARG A 65 -9.98 -17.24 -5.95
CA ARG A 65 -9.55 -16.27 -4.94
C ARG A 65 -9.21 -14.91 -5.53
N ILE A 66 -8.61 -14.85 -6.73
CA ILE A 66 -8.36 -13.60 -7.45
C ILE A 66 -9.68 -12.90 -7.78
N ARG A 67 -10.65 -13.62 -8.34
CA ARG A 67 -11.98 -13.08 -8.69
C ARG A 67 -12.72 -12.59 -7.45
N ASP A 68 -12.77 -13.39 -6.40
CA ASP A 68 -13.49 -13.06 -5.18
C ASP A 68 -12.87 -11.81 -4.52
N PHE A 69 -11.53 -11.71 -4.48
CA PHE A 69 -10.83 -10.54 -3.97
C PHE A 69 -11.07 -9.28 -4.81
N ALA A 70 -10.99 -9.38 -6.14
CA ALA A 70 -11.26 -8.26 -7.04
C ALA A 70 -12.73 -7.80 -6.99
N SER A 71 -13.67 -8.72 -6.76
CA SER A 71 -15.10 -8.39 -6.62
C SER A 71 -15.40 -7.70 -5.30
N ALA A 72 -14.69 -8.06 -4.23
CA ALA A 72 -14.83 -7.44 -2.91
C ALA A 72 -14.20 -6.03 -2.83
N ASN A 73 -13.27 -5.69 -3.73
CA ASN A 73 -12.54 -4.44 -3.73
C ASN A 73 -12.79 -3.65 -5.02
N GLN A 74 -13.72 -2.69 -4.97
CA GLN A 74 -14.09 -1.93 -6.18
C GLN A 74 -13.05 -0.87 -6.57
N ASP A 75 -12.24 -0.39 -5.64
CA ASP A 75 -11.14 0.54 -5.94
C ASP A 75 -10.02 -0.19 -6.70
N PRO A 76 -9.70 0.21 -7.95
CA PRO A 76 -8.70 -0.47 -8.74
C PRO A 76 -7.30 -0.40 -8.13
N ARG A 77 -6.94 0.70 -7.44
CA ARG A 77 -5.61 0.85 -6.84
C ARG A 77 -5.41 -0.13 -5.69
N SER A 78 -6.39 -0.22 -4.80
CA SER A 78 -6.40 -1.17 -3.69
C SER A 78 -6.40 -2.61 -4.17
N THR A 79 -7.15 -2.91 -5.25
CA THR A 79 -7.16 -4.24 -5.87
C THR A 79 -5.79 -4.63 -6.42
N VAL A 80 -5.14 -3.73 -7.17
CA VAL A 80 -3.80 -3.95 -7.74
C VAL A 80 -2.79 -4.25 -6.64
N VAL A 81 -2.73 -3.40 -5.61
CA VAL A 81 -1.78 -3.59 -4.51
C VAL A 81 -2.10 -4.84 -3.71
N GLY A 82 -3.38 -5.11 -3.43
CA GLY A 82 -3.81 -6.28 -2.69
C GLY A 82 -3.45 -7.59 -3.38
N LEU A 83 -3.75 -7.73 -4.68
CA LEU A 83 -3.40 -8.92 -5.46
C LEU A 83 -1.89 -9.16 -5.51
N ARG A 84 -1.10 -8.09 -5.69
CA ARG A 84 0.36 -8.17 -5.64
C ARG A 84 0.85 -8.68 -4.29
N VAL A 85 0.36 -8.11 -3.19
CA VAL A 85 0.75 -8.52 -1.83
C VAL A 85 0.34 -9.96 -1.53
N ILE A 86 -0.84 -10.40 -1.98
CA ILE A 86 -1.26 -11.80 -1.86
C ILE A 86 -0.28 -12.73 -2.58
N GLY A 87 0.12 -12.39 -3.81
CA GLY A 87 1.13 -13.15 -4.56
C GLY A 87 2.48 -13.20 -3.84
N GLU A 88 2.97 -12.05 -3.34
CA GLU A 88 4.24 -11.98 -2.60
C GLU A 88 4.22 -12.78 -1.29
N LEU A 89 3.09 -12.84 -0.60
CA LEU A 89 2.91 -13.67 0.60
C LEU A 89 2.88 -15.17 0.23
N ARG A 90 2.23 -15.54 -0.88
CA ARG A 90 2.24 -16.91 -1.39
C ARG A 90 3.67 -17.36 -1.71
N ASP A 91 4.44 -16.54 -2.40
CA ASP A 91 5.86 -16.79 -2.67
C ASP A 91 6.70 -16.96 -1.40
N ALA A 92 6.32 -16.28 -0.32
CA ALA A 92 6.94 -16.42 1.00
C ALA A 92 6.53 -17.71 1.73
N GLY A 93 5.71 -18.57 1.12
CA GLY A 93 5.22 -19.83 1.71
C GLY A 93 3.93 -19.68 2.52
N ILE A 94 3.25 -18.53 2.46
CA ILE A 94 1.95 -18.36 3.12
C ILE A 94 0.86 -19.02 2.27
N PRO A 95 0.01 -19.89 2.84
CA PRO A 95 -1.14 -20.42 2.13
C PRO A 95 -2.09 -19.29 1.69
N THR A 96 -2.75 -19.44 0.53
CA THR A 96 -3.54 -18.35 -0.07
C THR A 96 -4.60 -17.78 0.87
N ASP A 97 -5.35 -18.62 1.56
CA ASP A 97 -6.48 -18.16 2.39
C ASP A 97 -6.04 -17.26 3.56
N PRO A 98 -5.01 -17.64 4.37
CA PRO A 98 -4.37 -16.72 5.31
C PRO A 98 -3.88 -15.41 4.68
N ALA A 99 -3.24 -15.45 3.50
CA ALA A 99 -2.74 -14.26 2.83
C ALA A 99 -3.88 -13.30 2.43
N VAL A 100 -4.93 -13.83 1.78
CA VAL A 100 -6.13 -13.07 1.40
C VAL A 100 -6.79 -12.43 2.62
N ARG A 101 -6.99 -13.20 3.71
CA ARG A 101 -7.58 -12.67 4.95
C ARG A 101 -6.74 -11.55 5.58
N ALA A 102 -5.42 -11.68 5.58
CA ALA A 102 -4.54 -10.67 6.15
C ALA A 102 -4.59 -9.35 5.36
N VAL A 103 -4.58 -9.45 4.02
CA VAL A 103 -4.68 -8.29 3.13
C VAL A 103 -6.06 -7.64 3.22
N GLN A 104 -7.14 -8.42 3.17
CA GLN A 104 -8.49 -7.89 3.32
C GLN A 104 -8.66 -7.19 4.68
N SER A 105 -8.23 -7.81 5.78
CA SER A 105 -8.29 -7.19 7.11
C SER A 105 -7.46 -5.91 7.23
N ALA A 106 -6.37 -5.77 6.47
CA ALA A 106 -5.60 -4.54 6.42
C ALA A 106 -6.33 -3.45 5.61
N LEU A 107 -6.92 -3.79 4.46
CA LEU A 107 -7.73 -2.87 3.66
C LEU A 107 -8.98 -2.41 4.41
N ASP A 108 -9.67 -3.31 5.12
CA ASP A 108 -10.85 -2.99 5.94
C ASP A 108 -10.52 -2.03 7.09
N ARG A 109 -9.25 -2.01 7.54
CA ARG A 109 -8.72 -1.07 8.53
C ARG A 109 -8.23 0.25 7.91
N GLY A 110 -8.41 0.44 6.61
CA GLY A 110 -7.97 1.62 5.89
C GLY A 110 -6.47 1.69 5.65
N LEU A 111 -5.73 0.58 5.75
CA LEU A 111 -4.29 0.61 5.42
C LEU A 111 -4.13 0.84 3.91
N GLY A 112 -3.48 1.95 3.57
CA GLY A 112 -3.13 2.27 2.19
C GLY A 112 -2.05 1.35 1.61
N GLY A 113 -1.88 1.41 0.29
CA GLY A 113 -1.01 0.50 -0.46
C GLY A 113 0.44 0.43 0.04
N GLU A 114 1.04 1.57 0.42
CA GLU A 114 2.39 1.63 0.99
C GLU A 114 2.55 0.76 2.25
N ARG A 115 1.51 0.71 3.10
CA ARG A 115 1.57 -0.07 4.33
C ARG A 115 1.34 -1.55 4.09
N LEU A 116 0.54 -1.90 3.07
CA LEU A 116 0.42 -3.28 2.60
C LEU A 116 1.73 -3.81 2.00
N LEU A 117 2.42 -2.99 1.20
CA LEU A 117 3.74 -3.35 0.66
C LEU A 117 4.79 -3.47 1.77
N ALA A 118 4.77 -2.56 2.75
CA ALA A 118 5.64 -2.67 3.92
C ALA A 118 5.37 -3.95 4.73
N LEU A 119 4.10 -4.33 4.88
CA LEU A 119 3.69 -5.58 5.53
C LEU A 119 4.29 -6.79 4.81
N SER A 120 4.13 -6.90 3.48
CA SER A 120 4.68 -8.03 2.71
C SER A 120 6.21 -8.09 2.78
N ALA A 121 6.87 -6.93 2.72
CA ALA A 121 8.33 -6.84 2.82
C ALA A 121 8.83 -7.30 4.19
N ALA A 122 8.13 -6.90 5.28
CA ALA A 122 8.48 -7.30 6.63
C ALA A 122 8.29 -8.81 6.87
N VAL A 123 7.20 -9.41 6.36
CA VAL A 123 6.96 -10.86 6.44
C VAL A 123 8.07 -11.61 5.69
N ARG A 124 8.34 -11.25 4.43
CA ARG A 124 9.40 -11.89 3.64
C ARG A 124 10.78 -11.78 4.30
N ARG A 125 11.08 -10.66 4.96
CA ARG A 125 12.34 -10.49 5.69
C ARG A 125 12.46 -11.48 6.85
N ARG A 126 11.41 -11.63 7.66
CA ARG A 126 11.37 -12.58 8.79
C ARG A 126 11.49 -14.04 8.33
N VAL A 127 10.80 -14.40 7.26
CA VAL A 127 10.93 -15.74 6.66
C VAL A 127 12.37 -16.02 6.23
N ARG A 128 13.05 -15.05 5.60
CA ARG A 128 14.49 -15.18 5.27
C ARG A 128 15.40 -15.26 6.49
N GLN A 129 14.96 -14.78 7.65
CA GLN A 129 15.67 -14.90 8.92
C GLN A 129 15.41 -16.25 9.62
N GLY A 130 14.66 -17.16 8.99
CA GLY A 130 14.37 -18.50 9.50
C GLY A 130 13.07 -18.59 10.30
N GLU A 131 12.30 -17.52 10.42
CA GLU A 131 10.98 -17.57 11.06
C GLU A 131 9.97 -18.31 10.17
N SER A 132 9.03 -19.03 10.79
CA SER A 132 7.97 -19.69 10.03
C SER A 132 7.11 -18.62 9.31
N PRO A 133 6.68 -18.86 8.05
CA PRO A 133 5.83 -17.90 7.34
C PRO A 133 4.56 -17.54 8.12
N ALA A 134 3.91 -18.53 8.73
CA ALA A 134 2.68 -18.32 9.48
C ALA A 134 2.90 -17.41 10.70
N ASP A 135 4.00 -17.58 11.44
CA ASP A 135 4.30 -16.76 12.61
C ASP A 135 4.70 -15.33 12.20
N ALA A 136 5.54 -15.20 11.18
CA ALA A 136 5.94 -13.90 10.64
C ALA A 136 4.74 -13.06 10.19
N LEU A 137 3.75 -13.68 9.54
CA LEU A 137 2.51 -13.01 9.15
C LEU A 137 1.65 -12.65 10.37
N ARG A 138 1.50 -13.56 11.34
CA ARG A 138 0.69 -13.33 12.54
C ARG A 138 1.23 -12.15 13.34
N GLU A 139 2.53 -12.10 13.54
CA GLU A 139 3.22 -11.03 14.26
C GLU A 139 3.03 -9.69 13.55
N MET A 140 3.27 -9.64 12.24
CA MET A 140 3.15 -8.39 11.49
C MET A 140 1.71 -7.89 11.34
N ALA A 141 0.75 -8.81 11.14
CA ALA A 141 -0.66 -8.46 11.08
C ALA A 141 -1.20 -8.01 12.46
N GLY A 142 -0.64 -8.58 13.54
CA GLY A 142 -0.93 -8.25 14.94
C GLY A 142 -0.33 -6.91 15.39
N ALA A 143 0.91 -6.60 15.01
CA ALA A 143 1.55 -5.32 15.29
C ALA A 143 0.74 -4.13 14.72
N GLY A 144 0.13 -4.30 13.55
CA GLY A 144 -0.81 -3.32 13.00
C GLY A 144 -2.10 -3.14 13.81
N ARG A 145 -2.50 -4.10 14.65
CA ARG A 145 -3.65 -3.94 15.57
C ARG A 145 -3.28 -3.12 16.82
N ALA A 146 -2.04 -3.22 17.29
CA ALA A 146 -1.56 -2.45 18.44
C ALA A 146 -1.35 -0.96 18.11
N GLY A 147 -0.87 -0.66 16.89
CA GLY A 147 -0.63 0.72 16.44
C GLY A 147 -1.89 1.57 16.20
N VAL A 148 -3.03 0.95 15.90
CA VAL A 148 -4.29 1.68 15.64
C VAL A 148 -4.96 2.18 16.94
N ARG A 149 -4.64 1.59 18.11
CA ARG A 149 -5.13 2.08 19.40
C ARG A 149 -4.34 3.26 19.97
N ASN A 150 -3.18 3.58 19.40
CA ASN A 150 -2.24 4.57 19.94
C ASN A 150 -1.79 5.62 18.90
N ALA A 151 -2.61 5.93 17.90
CA ALA A 151 -2.37 7.11 17.08
C ALA A 151 -2.88 8.35 17.85
N PRO A 152 -2.03 9.27 18.34
CA PRO A 152 -2.49 10.58 18.74
C PRO A 152 -2.99 11.29 17.47
N ASN A 153 -4.24 11.77 17.50
CA ASN A 153 -4.74 12.72 16.52
C ASN A 153 -3.82 13.94 16.55
N GLY A 154 -2.87 13.99 15.62
CA GLY A 154 -1.96 15.10 15.43
C GLY A 154 -2.67 16.22 14.69
N ASP A 155 -3.14 17.18 15.48
CA ASP A 155 -3.40 18.57 15.16
C ASP A 155 -2.78 19.06 13.84
N GLN A 156 -3.63 19.33 12.84
CA GLN A 156 -3.35 20.33 11.79
C GLN A 156 -4.15 21.62 12.03
N ASP A 157 -4.45 21.93 13.29
CA ASP A 157 -4.94 23.24 13.67
C ASP A 157 -3.75 24.21 13.81
N ARG A 158 -3.62 25.06 12.80
CA ARG A 158 -3.18 26.46 12.86
C ARG A 158 -1.92 26.74 13.67
N ALA A 159 -0.83 26.92 12.92
CA ALA A 159 0.26 27.81 13.32
C ALA A 159 -0.28 29.23 13.62
N ALA A 160 -0.35 29.58 14.90
CA ALA A 160 -0.37 30.96 15.37
C ALA A 160 0.84 31.16 16.30
N PRO A 161 1.67 32.21 16.11
CA PRO A 161 2.87 32.38 16.91
C PRO A 161 2.55 32.82 18.36
N PRO A 162 3.40 32.46 19.33
CA PRO A 162 3.15 32.69 20.75
C PRO A 162 3.32 34.17 21.13
N ARG A 163 2.32 34.71 21.85
CA ARG A 163 2.41 35.99 22.54
C ARG A 163 3.30 35.86 23.78
N THR A 164 4.49 36.43 23.71
CA THR A 164 5.41 36.60 24.84
C THR A 164 4.75 37.43 25.94
N ARG A 165 4.50 36.80 27.09
CA ARG A 165 4.16 37.49 28.35
C ARG A 165 5.42 38.15 28.88
N GLN A 166 5.53 39.47 28.76
CA GLN A 166 6.54 40.24 29.48
C GLN A 166 5.85 41.02 30.60
N ARG A 167 6.04 40.56 31.84
CA ARG A 167 5.63 41.26 33.07
C ARG A 167 6.88 41.48 33.91
N VAL A 168 7.42 42.70 33.87
CA VAL A 168 8.28 43.25 34.94
C VAL A 168 7.99 44.77 35.03
N GLN A 169 7.41 45.19 36.15
CA GLN A 169 7.37 46.58 36.68
C GLN A 169 8.72 46.86 37.41
N PRO A 170 9.20 48.11 37.66
CA PRO A 170 8.42 49.20 38.28
C PRO A 170 8.80 50.68 38.00
N ARG A 171 7.86 51.55 38.43
CA ARG A 171 7.95 52.94 38.96
C ARG A 171 9.16 53.83 38.61
N ASN A 172 8.88 54.99 38.00
CA ASN A 172 9.19 56.29 38.61
C ASN A 172 8.32 57.44 38.07
N ARG A 173 8.19 58.47 38.90
CA ARG A 173 7.08 59.42 39.09
C ARG A 173 7.33 60.78 38.34
N PRO A 174 6.55 61.87 38.56
CA PRO A 174 5.78 62.65 37.56
C PRO A 174 6.36 64.10 37.41
N PRO A 175 5.58 65.20 37.27
CA PRO A 175 4.44 65.54 36.40
C PRO A 175 4.77 66.74 35.46
N ALA A 176 3.94 67.03 34.44
CA ALA A 176 3.81 68.41 33.94
C ALA A 176 2.46 68.64 33.27
N SER A 177 1.76 69.60 33.87
CA SER A 177 0.63 70.41 33.42
C SER A 177 0.57 70.77 31.93
N ASP A 178 -0.66 70.89 31.41
CA ASP A 178 -1.31 72.17 31.06
C ASP A 178 -2.14 72.08 29.76
N ARG A 179 -3.26 72.81 29.80
CA ARG A 179 -4.08 73.35 28.69
C ARG A 179 -5.12 72.49 27.95
N ARG A 180 -6.37 72.73 28.39
CA ARG A 180 -7.45 73.43 27.63
C ARG A 180 -7.77 72.95 26.20
N ASN A 181 -8.97 72.37 26.02
CA ASN A 181 -10.10 72.93 25.24
C ASN A 181 -11.24 71.89 25.27
N ARG A 182 -12.37 72.12 25.95
CA ARG A 182 -13.59 72.81 25.46
C ARG A 182 -14.12 72.29 24.12
N GLY A 183 -15.26 71.61 24.22
CA GLY A 183 -16.28 71.30 23.22
C GLY A 183 -17.47 70.76 23.97
#